data_AF-A0A2P2MBG3-F1
#
_entry.id   AF-A0A2P2MBG3-F1
#
_cell.length_a   1.000
_cell.length_b   1.000
_cell.length_c   1.000
_cell.angle_alpha   90.00
_cell.angle_beta   90.00
_cell.angle_gamma   90.00
#
_symmetry.space_group_name_H-M   'P 1'
#
loop_
_entity.id
_entity.type
_entity.pdbx_description
1 polymer ?
#
loop_
_entity_poly.entity_id
_entity_poly.type
_entity_poly.pdbx_seq_one_letter_code
_entity_poly.pdbx_strand_id
1 'polypeptide(L)'
;MAPDASRGADSPRRRYGLLRDQVQVVKKKDSDRYEIVPVEDTLSFEKGFFIVIRACQLLAQKNDGLILVGVAGPSGAGKTVFTDKVLSFMPSIVVISMDSYNDSSRIVDGNYDDPRLTDYETLLDNIHGLKAGKSVEVPIYDFKSSSRIGYRTVDVPRSRIVIIEGIYALSERLRPLLDLRVSITGGVHFDLVKRVLRDIQRAGQDPEEIIHQISETVYPMYKAFIEPDLQTAHIKIINKFNPFSGFQNPTYILKSTKPVTEEQIKATLSQEYRESEEETYDIYLLPPGEDPEACQSYLRMRNRDGKYNLMFEEWVTDGLFIISPRITFEVSVRLLGGLMALGYSIASIMKRSSHIFCNDRVCVKTDWLEQLNRHYVQVLRTLNRCILSEVLVFFFGKGGLLIDLLSEPKLTQSY
;
A
#
# COMPACT_ATOMS: atom_id res chain seq x y z
N MET A 1 45.84 -42.52 34.10
CA MET A 1 44.71 -43.33 33.59
C MET A 1 43.51 -42.97 34.45
N ALA A 2 42.46 -42.29 34.00
CA ALA A 2 41.90 -42.09 32.66
C ALA A 2 41.53 -40.60 32.43
N PRO A 3 41.44 -40.12 31.17
CA PRO A 3 40.99 -38.76 30.87
C PRO A 3 39.50 -38.69 30.47
N ASP A 4 38.84 -37.73 31.10
CA ASP A 4 37.94 -36.71 30.57
C ASP A 4 37.31 -36.89 29.17
N ALA A 5 35.98 -36.96 29.14
CA ALA A 5 35.16 -36.81 27.94
C ALA A 5 34.25 -35.59 28.10
N SER A 6 34.68 -34.47 27.54
CA SER A 6 33.86 -33.31 27.25
C SER A 6 33.63 -33.18 25.73
N ARG A 7 32.54 -32.49 25.37
CA ARG A 7 32.06 -32.09 24.02
C ARG A 7 31.10 -33.12 23.39
N GLY A 8 29.89 -32.78 22.98
CA GLY A 8 29.20 -31.49 22.91
C GLY A 8 28.09 -31.60 21.86
N ALA A 9 26.86 -31.31 22.24
CA ALA A 9 25.75 -31.06 21.31
C ALA A 9 24.57 -30.46 22.08
N ASP A 10 24.74 -29.24 22.60
CA ASP A 10 23.59 -28.41 22.94
C ASP A 10 23.60 -27.19 22.01
N SER A 11 22.79 -27.28 20.96
CA SER A 11 22.46 -26.15 20.11
C SER A 11 21.69 -25.12 20.95
N PRO A 12 22.08 -23.84 21.01
CA PRO A 12 21.27 -22.85 21.69
C PRO A 12 20.08 -22.51 20.78
N ARG A 13 18.93 -23.16 21.01
CA ARG A 13 17.65 -22.63 20.56
C ARG A 13 17.48 -21.25 21.21
N ARG A 14 17.72 -20.17 20.45
CA ARG A 14 17.45 -18.79 20.85
C ARG A 14 16.02 -18.71 21.40
N ARG A 15 15.86 -18.59 22.72
CA ARG A 15 14.59 -18.20 23.31
C ARG A 15 14.27 -16.81 22.78
N TYR A 16 13.29 -16.69 21.89
CA TYR A 16 12.71 -15.39 21.57
C TYR A 16 12.13 -14.84 22.88
N GLY A 17 12.79 -13.83 23.45
CA GLY A 17 12.29 -13.11 24.64
C GLY A 17 10.91 -12.51 24.37
N LEU A 18 10.23 -12.06 25.42
CA LEU A 18 8.94 -11.38 25.27
C LEU A 18 9.14 -10.14 24.37
N LEU A 19 8.11 -9.71 23.63
CA LEU A 19 8.21 -8.52 22.75
C LEU A 19 8.78 -7.29 23.48
N ARG A 20 8.50 -7.14 24.78
CA ARG A 20 9.04 -6.04 25.61
C ARG A 20 10.56 -6.09 25.78
N ASP A 21 11.17 -7.26 25.67
CA ASP A 21 12.62 -7.49 25.83
C ASP A 21 13.38 -7.22 24.52
N GLN A 22 12.67 -7.00 23.41
CA GLN A 22 13.26 -6.62 22.12
C GLN A 22 13.65 -5.14 22.06
N VAL A 23 13.12 -4.30 22.95
CA VAL A 23 13.46 -2.87 23.00
C VAL A 23 14.66 -2.67 23.92
N GLN A 24 15.83 -2.51 23.31
CA GLN A 24 17.08 -2.25 24.03
C GLN A 24 17.46 -0.78 23.92
N VAL A 25 17.99 -0.25 25.02
CA VAL A 25 18.41 1.14 25.14
C VAL A 25 19.87 1.15 25.59
N VAL A 26 20.70 1.95 24.91
CA VAL A 26 22.14 2.08 25.19
C VAL A 26 22.50 3.55 25.41
N LYS A 27 23.51 3.82 26.24
CA LYS A 27 24.00 5.19 26.43
C LYS A 27 24.76 5.60 25.17
N LYS A 28 24.43 6.76 24.60
CA LYS A 28 25.09 7.26 23.39
C LYS A 28 26.54 7.62 23.70
N LYS A 29 27.45 7.30 22.78
CA LYS A 29 28.87 7.64 22.92
C LYS A 29 29.01 9.17 23.00
N ASP A 30 29.74 9.65 24.00
CA ASP A 30 30.01 11.08 24.23
C ASP A 30 28.75 11.93 24.52
N SER A 31 27.67 11.33 25.04
CA SER A 31 26.45 12.04 25.46
C SER A 31 25.84 11.41 26.71
N ASP A 32 25.17 12.21 27.53
CA ASP A 32 24.37 11.71 28.66
C ASP A 32 22.99 11.19 28.26
N ARG A 33 22.65 11.27 26.97
CA ARG A 33 21.42 10.69 26.43
C ARG A 33 21.60 9.22 26.08
N TYR A 34 20.49 8.51 26.15
CA TYR A 34 20.32 7.14 25.74
C TYR A 34 19.58 7.07 24.40
N GLU A 35 19.90 6.07 23.60
CA GLU A 35 19.30 5.79 22.30
C GLU A 35 18.78 4.36 22.21
N ILE A 36 17.82 4.15 21.31
CA ILE A 36 17.25 2.83 21.04
C ILE A 36 18.17 2.08 20.08
N VAL A 37 18.53 0.84 20.44
CA VAL A 37 19.23 -0.06 19.51
C VAL A 37 18.27 -0.41 18.38
N PRO A 38 18.67 -0.29 17.10
CA PRO A 38 17.83 -0.65 15.97
C PRO A 38 17.32 -2.09 16.07
N VAL A 39 16.02 -2.27 15.85
CA VAL A 39 15.39 -3.59 15.71
C VAL A 39 15.66 -4.09 14.30
N GLU A 40 16.39 -5.21 14.19
CA GLU A 40 16.79 -5.78 12.90
C GLU A 40 15.58 -6.29 12.10
N ASP A 41 14.61 -6.92 12.78
CA ASP A 41 13.42 -7.47 12.16
C ASP A 41 12.39 -6.41 11.82
N THR A 42 11.79 -6.52 10.63
CA THR A 42 10.63 -5.72 10.27
C THR A 42 9.37 -6.25 10.98
N LEU A 43 8.65 -5.35 11.65
CA LEU A 43 7.52 -5.70 12.53
C LEU A 43 6.18 -5.53 11.81
N SER A 44 5.16 -6.31 12.21
CA SER A 44 3.77 -6.02 11.82
C SER A 44 3.28 -4.73 12.46
N PHE A 45 2.20 -4.15 11.94
CA PHE A 45 1.60 -2.91 12.47
C PHE A 45 1.33 -2.96 13.98
N GLU A 46 0.78 -4.07 14.49
CA GLU A 46 0.44 -4.26 15.91
C GLU A 46 1.67 -4.44 16.79
N LYS A 47 2.65 -5.25 16.33
CA LYS A 47 3.91 -5.44 17.05
C LYS A 47 4.70 -4.14 17.10
N GLY A 48 4.82 -3.47 15.96
CA GLY A 48 5.47 -2.18 15.82
C GLY A 48 4.84 -1.12 16.72
N PHE A 49 3.50 -1.07 16.79
CA PHE A 49 2.77 -0.20 17.71
C PHE A 49 3.22 -0.40 19.16
N PHE A 50 3.21 -1.64 19.66
CA PHE A 50 3.63 -1.94 21.04
C PHE A 50 5.09 -1.57 21.30
N ILE A 51 5.98 -1.88 20.35
CA ILE A 51 7.42 -1.62 20.44
C ILE A 51 7.71 -0.11 20.46
N VAL A 52 7.02 0.69 19.64
CA VAL A 52 7.17 2.15 19.64
C VAL A 52 6.71 2.76 20.96
N ILE A 53 5.55 2.35 21.50
CA ILE A 53 5.08 2.81 22.83
C ILE A 53 6.14 2.54 23.89
N ARG A 54 6.69 1.32 23.90
CA ARG A 54 7.70 0.92 24.87
C ARG A 54 8.99 1.73 24.71
N ALA A 55 9.44 1.95 23.49
CA ALA A 55 10.61 2.78 23.18
C ALA A 55 10.43 4.22 23.67
N CYS A 56 9.29 4.85 23.38
CA CYS A 56 8.97 6.19 23.85
C CYS A 56 9.01 6.31 25.39
N GLN A 57 8.40 5.34 26.09
CA GLN A 57 8.40 5.31 27.55
C GLN A 57 9.82 5.16 28.12
N LEU A 58 10.63 4.27 27.55
CA LEU A 58 12.00 4.03 28.02
C LEU A 58 12.90 5.25 27.77
N LEU A 59 12.80 5.87 26.59
CA LEU A 59 13.54 7.10 26.29
C LEU A 59 13.13 8.23 27.24
N ALA A 60 11.83 8.43 27.48
CA ALA A 60 11.37 9.41 28.45
C ALA A 60 11.89 9.09 29.87
N GLN A 61 11.93 7.82 30.29
CA GLN A 61 12.43 7.45 31.62
C GLN A 61 13.95 7.66 31.79
N LYS A 62 14.72 7.49 30.71
CA LYS A 62 16.20 7.50 30.76
C LYS A 62 16.83 8.84 30.40
N ASN A 63 16.11 9.66 29.64
CA ASN A 63 16.60 10.96 29.17
C ASN A 63 15.81 12.10 29.80
N ASP A 64 16.52 13.15 30.18
CA ASP A 64 15.92 14.43 30.55
C ASP A 64 15.52 15.25 29.31
N GLY A 65 14.60 16.19 29.52
CA GLY A 65 14.09 17.05 28.47
C GLY A 65 13.11 16.37 27.50
N LEU A 66 12.87 17.02 26.37
CA LEU A 66 11.95 16.55 25.34
C LEU A 66 12.52 15.34 24.59
N ILE A 67 11.64 14.40 24.23
CA ILE A 67 11.89 13.24 23.38
C ILE A 67 11.21 13.50 22.04
N LEU A 68 12.01 13.56 20.96
CA LEU A 68 11.51 13.71 19.60
C LEU A 68 11.47 12.37 18.88
N VAL A 69 10.31 12.03 18.34
CA VAL A 69 10.07 10.79 17.59
C VAL A 69 9.68 11.15 16.17
N GLY A 70 10.48 10.72 15.19
CA GLY A 70 10.12 10.85 13.77
C GLY A 70 9.38 9.60 13.30
N VAL A 71 8.22 9.79 12.66
CA VAL A 71 7.44 8.73 12.02
C VAL A 71 7.33 9.05 10.53
N ALA A 72 8.08 8.33 9.71
CA ALA A 72 8.09 8.52 8.25
C ALA A 72 7.63 7.27 7.50
N GLY A 73 7.41 7.46 6.20
CA GLY A 73 6.82 6.46 5.32
C GLY A 73 6.19 7.15 4.10
N PRO A 74 6.00 6.45 2.98
CA PRO A 74 5.35 7.03 1.82
C PRO A 74 3.91 7.45 2.14
N SER A 75 3.35 8.34 1.32
CA SER A 75 1.93 8.66 1.36
C SER A 75 1.10 7.38 1.22
N GLY A 76 0.01 7.25 1.97
CA GLY A 76 -0.81 6.02 1.99
C GLY A 76 -0.32 4.91 2.94
N ALA A 77 0.90 4.96 3.48
CA ALA A 77 1.45 3.91 4.35
C ALA A 77 0.71 3.71 5.70
N GLY A 78 -0.17 4.63 6.08
CA GLY A 78 -0.91 4.57 7.35
C GLY A 78 -0.19 5.21 8.54
N LYS A 79 0.73 6.15 8.28
CA LYS A 79 1.43 6.94 9.31
C LYS A 79 0.46 7.68 10.24
N THR A 80 -0.46 8.47 9.68
CA THR A 80 -1.46 9.23 10.44
C THR A 80 -2.32 8.31 11.31
N VAL A 81 -2.79 7.19 10.75
CA VAL A 81 -3.55 6.17 11.51
C VAL A 81 -2.73 5.60 12.65
N PHE A 82 -1.43 5.34 12.42
CA PHE A 82 -0.53 4.86 13.45
C PHE A 82 -0.35 5.90 14.57
N THR A 83 -0.09 7.16 14.22
CA THR A 83 0.10 8.23 15.21
C THR A 83 -1.17 8.55 15.98
N ASP A 84 -2.34 8.47 15.35
CA ASP A 84 -3.64 8.64 16.02
C ASP A 84 -3.88 7.52 17.03
N LYS A 85 -3.52 6.28 16.70
CA LYS A 85 -3.58 5.14 17.61
C LYS A 85 -2.63 5.32 18.80
N VAL A 86 -1.42 5.86 18.55
CA VAL A 86 -0.43 6.16 19.60
C VAL A 86 -0.92 7.28 20.51
N LEU A 87 -1.48 8.36 19.95
CA LEU A 87 -2.08 9.47 20.69
C LEU A 87 -3.27 9.00 21.53
N SER A 88 -4.12 8.13 20.99
CA SER A 88 -5.25 7.55 21.73
C SER A 88 -4.79 6.72 22.94
N PHE A 89 -3.64 6.03 22.82
CA PHE A 89 -3.06 5.25 23.92
C PHE A 89 -2.23 6.08 24.91
N MET A 90 -1.58 7.15 24.45
CA MET A 90 -0.82 8.10 25.28
C MET A 90 -1.32 9.53 25.04
N PRO A 91 -2.46 9.95 25.62
CA PRO A 91 -3.09 11.25 25.32
C PRO A 91 -2.26 12.47 25.72
N SER A 92 -1.19 12.30 26.50
CA SER A 92 -0.32 13.36 26.98
C SER A 92 0.85 13.69 26.05
N ILE A 93 0.96 13.03 24.89
CA ILE A 93 1.93 13.36 23.84
C ILE A 93 1.39 14.44 22.92
N VAL A 94 2.27 15.05 22.13
CA VAL A 94 1.89 15.95 21.04
C VAL A 94 2.29 15.33 19.70
N VAL A 95 1.40 15.43 18.71
CA VAL A 95 1.68 15.06 17.31
C VAL A 95 1.73 16.34 16.47
N ILE A 96 2.80 16.48 15.70
CA ILE A 96 3.03 17.53 14.72
C ILE A 96 3.11 16.86 13.35
N SER A 97 2.14 17.12 12.48
CA SER A 97 2.20 16.69 11.09
C SER A 97 3.07 17.67 10.29
N MET A 98 4.00 17.16 9.48
CA MET A 98 4.80 17.97 8.58
C MET A 98 3.96 18.56 7.44
N ASP A 99 2.84 17.93 7.08
CA ASP A 99 1.95 18.43 6.03
C ASP A 99 1.40 19.82 6.40
N SER A 100 1.25 20.12 7.69
CA SER A 100 0.91 21.47 8.19
C SER A 100 1.90 22.55 7.78
N TYR A 101 3.16 22.19 7.54
CA TYR A 101 4.25 23.11 7.22
C TYR A 101 4.47 23.23 5.71
N ASN A 102 3.62 22.62 4.88
CA ASN A 102 3.69 22.83 3.44
C ASN A 102 3.38 24.30 3.10
N ASP A 103 4.08 24.81 2.10
CA ASP A 103 3.95 26.16 1.57
C ASP A 103 3.72 26.08 0.06
N SER A 104 2.48 26.29 -0.36
CA SER A 104 2.08 26.13 -1.75
C SER A 104 2.75 27.11 -2.72
N SER A 105 3.31 28.21 -2.21
CA SER A 105 4.13 29.12 -3.03
C SER A 105 5.44 28.49 -3.52
N ARG A 106 5.85 27.37 -2.92
CA ARG A 106 7.09 26.63 -3.24
C ARG A 106 6.87 25.43 -4.16
N ILE A 107 5.64 25.22 -4.64
CA ILE A 107 5.32 24.15 -5.58
C ILE A 107 6.01 24.44 -6.90
N VAL A 108 6.82 23.48 -7.36
CA VAL A 108 7.49 23.51 -8.67
C VAL A 108 6.85 22.44 -9.54
N ASP A 109 6.38 22.81 -10.73
CA ASP A 109 5.78 21.90 -11.72
C ASP A 109 4.64 21.01 -11.16
N GLY A 110 3.85 21.53 -10.21
CA GLY A 110 2.77 20.77 -9.57
C GLY A 110 3.25 19.65 -8.64
N ASN A 111 4.53 19.65 -8.24
CA ASN A 111 5.11 18.63 -7.38
C ASN A 111 4.86 18.88 -5.88
N TYR A 112 3.87 18.17 -5.34
CA TYR A 112 3.51 18.19 -3.92
C TYR A 112 4.37 17.30 -3.02
N ASP A 113 5.31 16.55 -3.59
CA ASP A 113 6.25 15.70 -2.83
C ASP A 113 7.69 16.25 -2.89
N ASP A 114 7.91 17.42 -3.51
CA ASP A 114 9.22 18.05 -3.54
C ASP A 114 9.66 18.43 -2.11
N PRO A 115 10.88 18.05 -1.66
CA PRO A 115 11.36 18.41 -0.32
C PRO A 115 11.34 19.92 -0.03
N ARG A 116 11.38 20.77 -1.06
CA ARG A 116 11.33 22.24 -0.92
C ARG A 116 9.94 22.76 -0.53
N LEU A 117 8.90 21.94 -0.69
CA LEU A 117 7.53 22.29 -0.31
C LEU A 117 7.41 22.52 1.20
N THR A 118 8.12 21.72 1.99
CA THR A 118 8.08 21.82 3.44
C THR A 118 8.91 23.02 3.91
N ASP A 119 8.26 23.91 4.67
CA ASP A 119 8.89 25.03 5.35
C ASP A 119 9.65 24.55 6.61
N TYR A 120 10.85 24.04 6.37
CA TYR A 120 11.72 23.54 7.42
C TYR A 120 12.14 24.61 8.43
N GLU A 121 12.21 25.89 8.02
CA GLU A 121 12.59 26.97 8.94
C GLU A 121 11.55 27.08 10.06
N THR A 122 10.27 27.26 9.71
CA THR A 122 9.18 27.32 10.70
C THR A 122 9.05 26.02 11.49
N LEU A 123 9.25 24.86 10.87
CA LEU A 123 9.22 23.57 11.57
C LEU A 123 10.34 23.46 12.62
N LEU A 124 11.58 23.81 12.25
CA LEU A 124 12.74 23.73 13.13
C LEU A 124 12.65 24.75 14.26
N ASP A 125 12.17 25.97 13.98
CA ASP A 125 11.92 26.99 15.01
C ASP A 125 10.90 26.50 16.04
N ASN A 126 9.80 25.89 15.58
CA ASN A 126 8.80 25.30 16.47
C ASN A 126 9.36 24.12 17.28
N ILE A 127 10.19 23.27 16.68
CA ILE A 127 10.85 22.16 17.39
C ILE A 127 11.80 22.71 18.47
N HIS A 128 12.60 23.73 18.15
CA HIS A 128 13.52 24.36 19.09
C HIS A 128 12.79 25.11 20.21
N GLY A 129 11.68 25.78 19.90
CA GLY A 129 10.80 26.41 20.88
C GLY A 129 10.28 25.40 21.90
N LEU A 130 9.75 24.27 21.45
CA LEU A 130 9.28 23.18 22.33
C LEU A 130 10.42 22.59 23.16
N LYS A 131 11.60 22.36 22.57
CA LYS A 131 12.79 21.91 23.31
C LYS A 131 13.23 22.90 24.39
N ALA A 132 13.03 24.20 24.15
CA ALA A 132 13.33 25.27 25.10
C ALA A 132 12.23 25.50 26.16
N GLY A 133 11.19 24.67 26.19
CA GLY A 133 10.12 24.78 27.18
C GLY A 133 9.04 25.82 26.83
N LYS A 134 8.99 26.30 25.59
CA LYS A 134 8.05 27.34 25.13
C LYS A 134 6.93 26.74 24.30
N SER A 135 5.73 27.30 24.42
CA SER A 135 4.62 27.03 23.50
C SER A 135 4.93 27.60 22.11
N VAL A 136 4.40 26.97 21.07
CA VAL A 136 4.69 27.31 19.67
C VAL A 136 3.43 27.35 18.81
N GLU A 137 3.49 28.07 17.69
CA GLU A 137 2.37 28.21 16.76
C GLU A 137 2.54 27.26 15.57
N VAL A 138 1.82 26.15 15.57
CA VAL A 138 1.83 25.17 14.49
C VAL A 138 0.81 25.57 13.42
N PRO A 139 1.20 25.70 12.14
CA PRO A 139 0.24 26.06 11.10
C PRO A 139 -0.84 24.98 10.91
N ILE A 140 -2.01 25.42 10.45
CA ILE A 140 -3.11 24.55 10.04
C ILE A 140 -3.18 24.62 8.51
N TYR A 141 -3.04 23.47 7.86
CA TYR A 141 -3.06 23.36 6.41
C TYR A 141 -4.38 22.76 5.93
N ASP A 142 -5.04 23.42 4.98
CA ASP A 142 -6.19 22.88 4.27
C ASP A 142 -5.76 22.28 2.93
N PHE A 143 -5.98 20.98 2.79
CA PHE A 143 -5.65 20.25 1.56
C PHE A 143 -6.58 20.61 0.41
N LYS A 144 -7.81 21.10 0.67
CA LYS A 144 -8.74 21.49 -0.39
C LYS A 144 -8.32 22.81 -1.05
N SER A 145 -7.98 23.82 -0.25
CA SER A 145 -7.47 25.10 -0.76
C SER A 145 -5.96 25.07 -1.07
N SER A 146 -5.25 23.99 -0.71
CA SER A 146 -3.79 23.90 -0.80
C SER A 146 -3.09 25.10 -0.16
N SER A 147 -3.52 25.50 1.04
CA SER A 147 -2.97 26.67 1.72
C SER A 147 -3.04 26.57 3.24
N ARG A 148 -2.21 27.38 3.92
CA ARG A 148 -2.29 27.55 5.38
C ARG A 148 -3.46 28.48 5.70
N ILE A 149 -4.35 28.01 6.58
CA ILE A 149 -5.60 28.73 6.93
C ILE A 149 -5.59 29.30 8.35
N GLY A 150 -4.51 29.09 9.11
CA GLY A 150 -4.37 29.60 10.47
C GLY A 150 -3.26 28.91 11.23
N TYR A 151 -3.25 29.09 12.54
CA TYR A 151 -2.30 28.49 13.47
C TYR A 151 -3.03 27.94 14.69
N ARG A 152 -2.44 26.91 15.30
CA ARG A 152 -2.82 26.42 16.62
C ARG A 152 -1.63 26.53 17.56
N THR A 153 -1.89 27.02 18.77
CA THR A 153 -0.91 26.98 19.85
C THR A 153 -0.72 25.54 20.32
N VAL A 154 0.54 25.13 20.45
CA VAL A 154 0.95 23.83 20.98
C VAL A 154 1.86 24.06 22.17
N ASP A 155 1.39 23.63 23.34
CA ASP A 155 2.17 23.65 24.58
C ASP A 155 3.14 22.47 24.64
N VAL A 156 4.15 22.60 25.51
CA VAL A 156 5.09 21.50 25.79
C VAL A 156 4.34 20.35 26.47
N PRO A 157 4.36 19.13 25.90
CA PRO A 157 3.60 18.02 26.43
C PRO A 157 4.15 17.57 27.80
N ARG A 158 3.24 17.28 28.75
CA ARG A 158 3.61 16.72 30.07
C ARG A 158 4.33 15.38 29.98
N SER A 159 4.05 14.60 28.94
CA SER A 159 4.77 13.34 28.66
C SER A 159 6.22 13.55 28.23
N ARG A 160 6.59 14.79 27.87
CA ARG A 160 7.83 15.18 27.19
C ARG A 160 8.03 14.53 25.83
N ILE A 161 7.01 13.90 25.24
CA ILE A 161 7.13 13.22 23.95
C ILE A 161 6.40 14.03 22.87
N VAL A 162 7.14 14.37 21.80
CA VAL A 162 6.60 14.97 20.59
C VAL A 162 6.87 14.04 19.42
N ILE A 163 5.83 13.69 18.69
CA ILE A 163 5.91 12.92 17.44
C ILE A 163 5.84 13.89 16.27
N ILE A 164 6.81 13.80 15.37
CA ILE A 164 6.82 14.48 14.07
C ILE A 164 6.48 13.43 13.02
N GLU A 165 5.35 13.59 12.34
CA GLU A 165 4.85 12.65 11.34
C GLU A 165 4.86 13.30 9.96
N GLY A 166 5.33 12.58 8.95
CA GLY A 166 5.36 13.09 7.58
C GLY A 166 6.23 12.24 6.66
N ILE A 167 6.10 12.46 5.35
CA ILE A 167 6.89 11.71 4.35
C ILE A 167 8.41 11.93 4.52
N TYR A 168 8.82 13.11 5.00
CA TYR A 168 10.22 13.49 5.24
C TYR A 168 10.61 13.57 6.73
N ALA A 169 9.86 12.94 7.63
CA ALA A 169 10.10 13.04 9.07
C ALA A 169 11.45 12.44 9.51
N LEU A 170 12.08 11.61 8.67
CA LEU A 170 13.40 11.00 8.90
C LEU A 170 14.54 11.67 8.10
N SER A 171 14.25 12.79 7.42
CA SER A 171 15.21 13.54 6.61
C SER A 171 16.41 14.04 7.38
N GLU A 172 17.52 14.26 6.66
CA GLU A 172 18.79 14.72 7.26
C GLU A 172 18.65 16.01 8.08
N ARG A 173 17.67 16.85 7.74
CA ARG A 173 17.36 18.08 8.46
C ARG A 173 16.79 17.84 9.86
N LEU A 174 16.02 16.76 10.04
CA LEU A 174 15.39 16.41 11.32
C LEU A 174 16.17 15.34 12.08
N ARG A 175 16.81 14.41 11.36
CA ARG A 175 17.48 13.23 11.90
C ARG A 175 18.42 13.51 13.11
N PRO A 176 19.25 14.58 13.13
CA PRO A 176 20.10 14.88 14.27
C PRO A 176 19.33 15.25 15.55
N LEU A 177 18.08 15.68 15.41
CA LEU A 177 17.23 16.11 16.52
C LEU A 177 16.40 14.98 17.12
N LEU A 178 16.22 13.87 16.40
CA LEU A 178 15.34 12.75 16.76
C LEU A 178 16.01 11.78 17.73
N ASP A 179 15.28 11.40 18.77
CA ASP A 179 15.67 10.34 19.70
C ASP A 179 15.19 8.95 19.23
N LEU A 180 14.10 8.91 18.45
CA LEU A 180 13.55 7.70 17.87
C LEU A 180 13.13 7.93 16.42
N ARG A 181 13.49 6.99 15.54
CA ARG A 181 13.13 7.00 14.12
C ARG A 181 12.32 5.75 13.81
N VAL A 182 11.11 5.95 13.29
CA VAL A 182 10.18 4.88 12.95
C VAL A 182 9.80 5.01 11.48
N SER A 183 9.90 3.92 10.72
CA SER A 183 9.41 3.85 9.35
C SER A 183 8.18 2.97 9.26
N ILE A 184 7.15 3.42 8.56
CA ILE A 184 5.94 2.65 8.28
C ILE A 184 5.79 2.52 6.76
N THR A 185 5.66 1.30 6.26
CA THR A 185 5.51 1.01 4.82
C THR A 185 4.45 -0.07 4.62
N GLY A 186 3.63 -0.01 3.58
CA GLY A 186 2.74 -1.10 3.18
C GLY A 186 3.24 -1.89 1.97
N GLY A 187 4.40 -1.50 1.43
CA GLY A 187 4.86 -1.85 0.09
C GLY A 187 4.49 -0.75 -0.89
N VAL A 188 5.43 -0.39 -1.77
CA VAL A 188 5.27 0.75 -2.70
C VAL A 188 3.98 0.64 -3.49
N HIS A 189 3.62 -0.58 -3.93
CA HIS A 189 2.38 -0.87 -4.64
C HIS A 189 1.13 -0.45 -3.86
N PHE A 190 0.95 -0.98 -2.65
CA PHE A 190 -0.25 -0.73 -1.85
C PHE A 190 -0.32 0.71 -1.34
N ASP A 191 0.83 1.32 -1.06
CA ASP A 191 0.89 2.70 -0.58
C ASP A 191 0.47 3.69 -1.69
N LEU A 192 0.90 3.43 -2.93
CA LEU A 192 0.43 4.18 -4.11
C LEU A 192 -1.08 4.03 -4.31
N VAL A 193 -1.62 2.81 -4.28
CA VAL A 193 -3.07 2.57 -4.38
C VAL A 193 -3.84 3.34 -3.33
N LYS A 194 -3.43 3.24 -2.06
CA LYS A 194 -4.10 3.93 -0.95
C LYS A 194 -4.07 5.44 -1.14
N ARG A 195 -2.96 5.98 -1.66
CA ARG A 195 -2.86 7.41 -2.00
C ARG A 195 -3.88 7.78 -3.07
N VAL A 196 -3.95 7.02 -4.19
CA VAL A 196 -4.92 7.29 -5.28
C VAL A 196 -6.34 7.37 -4.72
N LEU A 197 -6.75 6.35 -3.98
CA LEU A 197 -8.11 6.26 -3.46
C LEU A 197 -8.46 7.36 -2.47
N ARG A 198 -7.49 7.72 -1.62
CA ARG A 198 -7.64 8.81 -0.66
C ARG A 198 -7.76 10.16 -1.38
N ASP A 199 -6.97 10.39 -2.41
CA ASP A 199 -6.91 11.68 -3.11
C ASP A 199 -8.16 11.87 -3.98
N ILE A 200 -8.67 10.80 -4.64
CA ILE A 200 -10.00 10.79 -5.30
C ILE A 200 -11.10 11.24 -4.33
N GLN A 201 -11.14 10.66 -3.12
CA GLN A 201 -12.17 10.97 -2.12
C GLN A 201 -12.06 12.40 -1.55
N ARG A 202 -10.85 12.96 -1.48
CA ARG A 202 -10.59 14.25 -0.83
C ARG A 202 -10.76 15.45 -1.77
N ALA A 203 -10.33 15.31 -3.01
CA ALA A 203 -10.17 16.45 -3.92
C ALA A 203 -11.18 16.46 -5.09
N GLY A 204 -11.93 15.37 -5.30
CA GLY A 204 -12.75 15.23 -6.52
C GLY A 204 -11.91 15.26 -7.80
N GLN A 205 -10.60 15.00 -7.69
CA GLN A 205 -9.66 14.97 -8.80
C GLN A 205 -9.93 13.77 -9.71
N ASP A 206 -9.72 13.97 -11.00
CA ASP A 206 -9.86 12.91 -11.98
C ASP A 206 -8.77 11.85 -11.75
N PRO A 207 -9.13 10.55 -11.72
CA PRO A 207 -8.15 9.48 -11.51
C PRO A 207 -6.97 9.47 -12.50
N GLU A 208 -7.14 9.99 -13.72
CA GLU A 208 -6.08 10.07 -14.72
C GLU A 208 -4.96 11.03 -14.28
N GLU A 209 -5.30 12.19 -13.72
CA GLU A 209 -4.35 13.21 -13.25
C GLU A 209 -3.51 12.68 -12.08
N ILE A 210 -4.15 11.94 -11.17
CA ILE A 210 -3.53 11.36 -9.99
C ILE A 210 -2.45 10.34 -10.38
N ILE A 211 -2.68 9.55 -11.43
CA ILE A 211 -1.74 8.52 -11.85
C ILE A 211 -0.55 9.11 -12.60
N HIS A 212 -0.77 10.13 -13.44
CA HIS A 212 0.33 10.88 -14.05
C HIS A 212 1.26 11.44 -12.97
N GLN A 213 0.68 12.08 -11.95
CA GLN A 213 1.41 12.60 -10.79
C GLN A 213 2.18 11.49 -10.05
N ILE A 214 1.61 10.29 -9.91
CA ILE A 214 2.29 9.17 -9.25
C ILE A 214 3.58 8.76 -9.96
N SER A 215 3.51 8.59 -11.29
CA SER A 215 4.65 8.08 -12.07
C SER A 215 5.75 9.11 -12.30
N GLU A 216 5.37 10.36 -12.61
CA GLU A 216 6.31 11.40 -13.01
C GLU A 216 6.85 12.19 -11.81
N THR A 217 6.19 12.10 -10.65
CA THR A 217 6.45 13.01 -9.54
C THR A 217 6.62 12.29 -8.21
N VAL A 218 5.60 11.54 -7.76
CA VAL A 218 5.61 10.91 -6.43
C VAL A 218 6.76 9.91 -6.30
N TYR A 219 6.96 9.07 -7.32
CA TYR A 219 7.99 8.05 -7.23
C TYR A 219 9.42 8.56 -7.33
N PRO A 220 9.79 9.41 -8.31
CA PRO A 220 11.12 9.99 -8.33
C PRO A 220 11.48 10.63 -6.98
N MET A 221 10.54 11.32 -6.36
CA MET A 221 10.71 11.90 -5.02
C MET A 221 10.86 10.82 -3.94
N TYR A 222 10.04 9.76 -3.98
CA TYR A 222 10.17 8.64 -3.06
C TYR A 222 11.55 7.97 -3.13
N LYS A 223 12.04 7.63 -4.32
CA LYS A 223 13.36 6.98 -4.47
C LYS A 223 14.52 7.90 -4.13
N ALA A 224 14.45 9.15 -4.57
CA ALA A 224 15.56 10.08 -4.37
C ALA A 224 15.71 10.47 -2.90
N PHE A 225 14.60 10.64 -2.18
CA PHE A 225 14.62 11.29 -0.87
C PHE A 225 14.01 10.45 0.25
N ILE A 226 12.83 9.83 0.04
CA ILE A 226 12.10 9.15 1.12
C ILE A 226 12.71 7.78 1.43
N GLU A 227 12.90 6.91 0.44
CA GLU A 227 13.37 5.53 0.64
C GLU A 227 14.72 5.46 1.37
N PRO A 228 15.75 6.27 1.02
CA PRO A 228 17.01 6.30 1.77
C PRO A 228 16.81 6.69 3.24
N ASP A 229 15.94 7.66 3.53
CA ASP A 229 15.66 8.10 4.89
C ASP A 229 15.01 7.00 5.74
N LEU A 230 14.11 6.22 5.16
CA LEU A 230 13.44 5.11 5.86
C LEU A 230 14.42 4.02 6.31
N GLN A 231 15.52 3.81 5.57
CA GLN A 231 16.55 2.83 5.97
C GLN A 231 17.24 3.20 7.28
N THR A 232 17.18 4.47 7.67
CA THR A 232 17.78 4.97 8.91
C THR A 232 16.92 4.72 10.16
N ALA A 233 15.71 4.16 10.01
CA ALA A 233 14.80 3.91 11.12
C ALA A 233 15.36 2.90 12.13
N HIS A 234 15.13 3.16 13.42
CA HIS A 234 15.40 2.21 14.49
C HIS A 234 14.33 1.11 14.54
N ILE A 235 13.08 1.44 14.17
CA ILE A 235 11.97 0.50 14.16
C ILE A 235 11.31 0.55 12.79
N LYS A 236 11.26 -0.59 12.10
CA LYS A 236 10.62 -0.74 10.78
C LYS A 236 9.30 -1.48 10.93
N ILE A 237 8.22 -0.90 10.42
CA ILE A 237 6.86 -1.42 10.54
C ILE A 237 6.27 -1.64 9.14
N ILE A 238 5.71 -2.82 8.91
CA ILE A 238 4.92 -3.14 7.73
C ILE A 238 3.42 -3.06 8.05
N ASN A 239 2.71 -2.22 7.31
CA ASN A 239 1.27 -2.09 7.32
C ASN A 239 0.64 -2.82 6.12
N LYS A 240 0.31 -4.10 6.31
CA LYS A 240 -0.37 -4.93 5.30
C LYS A 240 -1.85 -4.60 5.10
N PHE A 241 -2.34 -3.46 5.61
CA PHE A 241 -3.73 -3.05 5.37
C PHE A 241 -4.03 -3.03 3.88
N ASN A 242 -5.15 -3.63 3.51
CA ASN A 242 -5.57 -3.79 2.14
C ASN A 242 -6.75 -2.82 1.87
N PRO A 243 -6.59 -1.85 0.97
CA PRO A 243 -7.66 -0.89 0.68
C PRO A 243 -8.86 -1.52 -0.03
N PHE A 244 -8.71 -2.70 -0.64
CA PHE A 244 -9.75 -3.35 -1.44
C PHE A 244 -10.86 -3.99 -0.62
N SER A 245 -10.64 -4.24 0.67
CA SER A 245 -11.61 -4.92 1.56
C SER A 245 -12.92 -4.13 1.78
N GLY A 246 -13.00 -2.87 1.32
CA GLY A 246 -14.15 -1.99 1.48
C GLY A 246 -14.86 -1.57 0.18
N PHE A 247 -14.45 -2.04 -1.00
CA PHE A 247 -15.09 -1.62 -2.26
C PHE A 247 -16.47 -2.27 -2.43
N GLN A 248 -17.49 -1.42 -2.51
CA GLN A 248 -18.91 -1.79 -2.30
C GLN A 248 -19.57 -2.57 -3.44
N ASN A 249 -18.89 -2.84 -4.57
CA ASN A 249 -19.49 -3.50 -5.73
C ASN A 249 -18.58 -4.59 -6.34
N PRO A 250 -18.42 -5.75 -5.68
CA PRO A 250 -17.65 -6.85 -6.28
C PRO A 250 -18.29 -7.34 -7.58
N THR A 251 -17.47 -7.66 -8.58
CA THR A 251 -17.94 -8.45 -9.72
C THR A 251 -17.88 -9.92 -9.35
N TYR A 252 -18.99 -10.64 -9.54
CA TYR A 252 -19.02 -12.09 -9.43
C TYR A 252 -18.73 -12.68 -10.81
N ILE A 253 -17.75 -13.56 -10.88
CA ILE A 253 -17.28 -14.18 -12.10
C ILE A 253 -17.36 -15.70 -11.92
N LEU A 254 -18.01 -16.36 -12.88
CA LEU A 254 -17.94 -17.80 -13.09
C LEU A 254 -17.10 -18.02 -14.34
N LYS A 255 -16.15 -18.95 -14.31
CA LYS A 255 -15.30 -19.25 -15.47
C LYS A 255 -15.23 -20.76 -15.68
N SER A 256 -15.26 -21.20 -16.94
CA SER A 256 -15.28 -22.62 -17.31
C SER A 256 -14.42 -22.85 -18.55
N THR A 257 -13.76 -23.99 -18.61
CA THR A 257 -13.04 -24.45 -19.81
C THR A 257 -13.91 -25.34 -20.70
N LYS A 258 -15.12 -25.71 -20.25
CA LYS A 258 -16.06 -26.46 -21.07
C LYS A 258 -16.53 -25.54 -22.20
N PRO A 259 -16.43 -25.98 -23.47
CA PRO A 259 -16.92 -25.18 -24.57
C PRO A 259 -18.44 -25.02 -24.45
N VAL A 260 -18.92 -23.83 -24.80
CA VAL A 260 -20.33 -23.49 -24.89
C VAL A 260 -20.54 -22.88 -26.26
N THR A 261 -21.56 -23.34 -27.00
CA THR A 261 -21.82 -22.80 -28.35
C THR A 261 -22.57 -21.48 -28.27
N GLU A 262 -22.42 -20.64 -29.29
CA GLU A 262 -23.13 -19.37 -29.34
C GLU A 262 -24.65 -19.55 -29.26
N GLU A 263 -25.20 -20.60 -29.89
CA GLU A 263 -26.64 -20.89 -29.83
C GLU A 263 -27.12 -21.13 -28.40
N GLN A 264 -26.31 -21.80 -27.58
CA GLN A 264 -26.62 -22.03 -26.17
C GLN A 264 -26.58 -20.72 -25.37
N ILE A 265 -25.63 -19.83 -25.68
CA ILE A 265 -25.52 -18.51 -25.05
C ILE A 265 -26.74 -17.64 -25.40
N LYS A 266 -27.05 -17.55 -26.70
CA LYS A 266 -28.19 -16.79 -27.24
C LYS A 266 -29.52 -17.31 -26.67
N ALA A 267 -29.70 -18.62 -26.56
CA ALA A 267 -30.89 -19.22 -25.95
C ALA A 267 -31.03 -18.88 -24.46
N THR A 268 -29.92 -18.75 -23.74
CA THR A 268 -29.93 -18.44 -22.29
C THR A 268 -30.23 -16.97 -22.01
N LEU A 269 -29.80 -16.06 -22.89
CA LEU A 269 -30.00 -14.62 -22.68
C LEU A 269 -31.45 -14.17 -22.93
N SER A 270 -32.21 -14.90 -23.77
CA SER A 270 -33.67 -14.85 -24.00
C SER A 270 -34.36 -13.49 -24.27
N GLN A 271 -33.66 -12.35 -24.10
CA GLN A 271 -34.09 -10.96 -24.31
C GLN A 271 -33.12 -10.25 -25.26
N GLU A 272 -33.40 -8.98 -25.63
CA GLU A 272 -32.44 -8.14 -26.36
C GLU A 272 -31.08 -8.13 -25.64
N TYR A 273 -30.04 -8.53 -26.36
CA TYR A 273 -28.66 -8.55 -25.91
C TYR A 273 -27.78 -7.75 -26.86
N ARG A 274 -26.68 -7.22 -26.35
CA ARG A 274 -25.62 -6.61 -27.14
C ARG A 274 -24.54 -7.65 -27.40
N GLU A 275 -24.16 -7.76 -28.66
CA GLU A 275 -23.08 -8.62 -29.12
C GLU A 275 -21.90 -7.74 -29.55
N SER A 276 -20.69 -8.12 -29.14
CA SER A 276 -19.47 -7.39 -29.50
C SER A 276 -18.26 -8.30 -29.45
N GLU A 277 -17.26 -8.01 -30.27
CA GLU A 277 -15.93 -8.59 -30.19
C GLU A 277 -14.96 -7.57 -29.58
N GLU A 278 -13.99 -8.07 -28.83
CA GLU A 278 -13.00 -7.25 -28.14
C GLU A 278 -11.64 -7.96 -28.17
N GLU A 279 -10.59 -7.24 -28.57
CA GLU A 279 -9.21 -7.67 -28.34
C GLU A 279 -8.60 -6.86 -27.19
N THR A 280 -7.94 -7.54 -26.26
CA THR A 280 -7.22 -6.90 -25.16
C THR A 280 -5.84 -7.49 -24.99
N TYR A 281 -4.89 -6.64 -24.58
CA TYR A 281 -3.54 -7.05 -24.20
C TYR A 281 -3.32 -6.73 -22.73
N ASP A 282 -3.19 -7.76 -21.92
CA ASP A 282 -2.96 -7.64 -20.49
C ASP A 282 -1.48 -7.81 -20.16
N ILE A 283 -0.85 -6.75 -19.67
CA ILE A 283 0.51 -6.77 -19.15
C ILE A 283 0.42 -7.00 -17.63
N TYR A 284 0.92 -8.14 -17.18
CA TYR A 284 0.99 -8.48 -15.76
C TYR A 284 2.35 -8.06 -15.22
N LEU A 285 2.33 -7.14 -14.26
CA LEU A 285 3.50 -6.51 -13.67
C LEU A 285 3.69 -7.06 -12.25
N LEU A 286 4.84 -7.70 -12.03
CA LEU A 286 5.27 -8.18 -10.72
C LEU A 286 5.80 -6.99 -9.89
N PRO A 287 5.28 -6.75 -8.67
CA PRO A 287 5.81 -5.70 -7.80
C PRO A 287 7.28 -5.95 -7.39
N PRO A 288 8.05 -4.89 -7.11
CA PRO A 288 9.44 -5.01 -6.71
C PRO A 288 9.59 -5.79 -5.40
N GLY A 289 10.50 -6.77 -5.39
CA GLY A 289 10.80 -7.58 -4.21
C GLY A 289 9.80 -8.70 -3.92
N GLU A 290 8.77 -8.87 -4.75
CA GLU A 290 7.88 -10.03 -4.69
C GLU A 290 8.46 -11.20 -5.49
N ASP A 291 8.25 -12.41 -4.99
CA ASP A 291 8.60 -13.65 -5.70
C ASP A 291 7.53 -13.96 -6.75
N PRO A 292 7.89 -14.10 -8.05
CA PRO A 292 6.92 -14.46 -9.10
C PRO A 292 6.08 -15.71 -8.78
N GLU A 293 6.65 -16.69 -8.07
CA GLU A 293 5.95 -17.95 -7.77
C GLU A 293 4.95 -17.83 -6.62
N ALA A 294 5.18 -16.88 -5.71
CA ALA A 294 4.37 -16.65 -4.52
C ALA A 294 3.49 -15.39 -4.60
N CYS A 295 3.74 -14.50 -5.55
CA CYS A 295 3.02 -13.25 -5.71
C CYS A 295 1.55 -13.51 -6.05
N GLN A 296 0.65 -12.93 -5.25
CA GLN A 296 -0.80 -13.00 -5.47
C GLN A 296 -1.39 -11.66 -5.91
N SER A 297 -0.56 -10.61 -6.01
CA SER A 297 -0.99 -9.22 -6.19
C SER A 297 -0.28 -8.57 -7.37
N TYR A 298 -0.37 -9.22 -8.54
CA TYR A 298 0.11 -8.64 -9.79
C TYR A 298 -0.65 -7.36 -10.13
N LEU A 299 0.06 -6.34 -10.57
CA LEU A 299 -0.53 -5.15 -11.15
C LEU A 299 -0.82 -5.42 -12.62
N ARG A 300 -2.06 -5.22 -13.06
CA ARG A 300 -2.46 -5.50 -14.44
C ARG A 300 -2.64 -4.20 -15.20
N MET A 301 -1.95 -4.06 -16.33
CA MET A 301 -2.15 -2.95 -17.26
C MET A 301 -2.74 -3.50 -18.56
N ARG A 302 -3.99 -3.14 -18.86
CA ARG A 302 -4.74 -3.61 -20.03
C ARG A 302 -4.71 -2.58 -21.13
N ASN A 303 -4.25 -2.94 -22.32
CA ASN A 303 -4.52 -2.18 -23.54
C ASN A 303 -5.79 -2.70 -24.21
N ARG A 304 -6.67 -1.79 -24.59
CA ARG A 304 -7.79 -2.02 -25.50
C ARG A 304 -7.83 -0.88 -26.51
N ASP A 305 -7.72 -1.19 -27.79
CA ASP A 305 -7.81 -0.21 -28.88
C ASP A 305 -6.88 1.01 -28.71
N GLY A 306 -5.67 0.80 -28.16
CA GLY A 306 -4.70 1.87 -27.90
C GLY A 306 -4.90 2.63 -26.59
N LYS A 307 -6.00 2.40 -25.87
CA LYS A 307 -6.25 2.93 -24.53
C LYS A 307 -5.70 1.97 -23.48
N TYR A 308 -4.84 2.47 -22.60
CA TYR A 308 -4.30 1.67 -21.50
C TYR A 308 -5.12 1.91 -20.24
N ASN A 309 -5.41 0.85 -19.51
CA ASN A 309 -6.12 0.87 -18.26
C ASN A 309 -5.30 0.16 -17.19
N LEU A 310 -4.99 0.85 -16.10
CA LEU A 310 -4.36 0.24 -14.94
C LEU A 310 -5.44 -0.36 -14.03
N MET A 311 -5.30 -1.64 -13.73
CA MET A 311 -6.26 -2.42 -12.97
C MET A 311 -5.63 -2.91 -11.68
N PHE A 312 -6.27 -2.59 -10.57
CA PHE A 312 -5.99 -3.20 -9.28
C PHE A 312 -7.13 -4.15 -8.97
N GLU A 313 -6.82 -5.45 -8.94
CA GLU A 313 -7.80 -6.53 -8.74
C GLU A 313 -7.33 -7.42 -7.61
N GLU A 314 -8.24 -7.76 -6.71
CA GLU A 314 -8.08 -8.91 -5.82
C GLU A 314 -9.06 -10.00 -6.18
N TRP A 315 -8.72 -11.23 -5.81
CA TRP A 315 -9.50 -12.40 -6.14
C TRP A 315 -9.80 -13.13 -4.85
N VAL A 316 -11.07 -13.17 -4.47
CA VAL A 316 -11.56 -13.99 -3.35
C VAL A 316 -12.47 -15.06 -3.93
N THR A 317 -12.30 -16.30 -3.54
CA THR A 317 -13.18 -17.39 -3.98
C THR A 317 -14.22 -17.69 -2.91
N ASP A 318 -15.50 -17.73 -3.29
CA ASP A 318 -16.61 -18.20 -2.45
C ASP A 318 -17.37 -19.32 -3.18
N GLY A 319 -17.02 -20.56 -2.84
CA GLY A 319 -17.53 -21.75 -3.51
C GLY A 319 -17.12 -21.79 -4.98
N LEU A 320 -18.11 -21.64 -5.88
CA LEU A 320 -17.89 -21.61 -7.34
C LEU A 320 -17.59 -20.22 -7.89
N PHE A 321 -17.77 -19.17 -7.08
CA PHE A 321 -17.67 -17.79 -7.53
C PHE A 321 -16.29 -17.23 -7.28
N ILE A 322 -15.74 -16.59 -8.30
CA ILE A 322 -14.67 -15.63 -8.12
C ILE A 322 -15.32 -14.28 -7.82
N ILE A 323 -14.97 -13.70 -6.69
CA ILE A 323 -15.34 -12.36 -6.27
C ILE A 323 -14.13 -11.49 -6.57
N SER A 324 -14.28 -10.58 -7.54
CA SER A 324 -13.23 -9.66 -7.94
C SER A 324 -13.65 -8.22 -7.63
N PRO A 325 -13.30 -7.69 -6.44
CA PRO A 325 -13.25 -6.25 -6.23
C PRO A 325 -12.12 -5.69 -7.11
N ARG A 326 -12.47 -4.73 -7.97
CA ARG A 326 -11.51 -4.11 -8.89
C ARG A 326 -11.68 -2.61 -8.94
N ILE A 327 -10.57 -1.95 -9.23
CA ILE A 327 -10.53 -0.54 -9.57
C ILE A 327 -9.74 -0.41 -10.85
N THR A 328 -10.27 0.36 -11.80
CA THR A 328 -9.69 0.53 -13.12
C THR A 328 -9.62 2.01 -13.45
N PHE A 329 -8.50 2.41 -14.03
CA PHE A 329 -8.22 3.78 -14.41
C PHE A 329 -7.61 3.81 -15.79
N GLU A 330 -8.06 4.71 -16.67
CA GLU A 330 -7.36 4.96 -17.94
C GLU A 330 -6.02 5.65 -17.65
N VAL A 331 -4.97 5.28 -18.39
CA VAL A 331 -3.59 5.72 -18.12
C VAL A 331 -2.82 5.93 -19.42
N SER A 332 -1.82 6.81 -19.37
CA SER A 332 -0.86 6.99 -20.46
C SER A 332 0.07 5.78 -20.57
N VAL A 333 0.50 5.44 -21.80
CA VAL A 333 1.51 4.41 -22.06
C VAL A 333 2.84 4.68 -21.34
N ARG A 334 3.16 5.96 -21.06
CA ARG A 334 4.36 6.37 -20.32
C ARG A 334 4.42 5.79 -18.90
N LEU A 335 3.25 5.53 -18.29
CA LEU A 335 3.16 4.93 -16.97
C LEU A 335 3.90 3.60 -16.89
N LEU A 336 3.87 2.79 -17.95
CA LEU A 336 4.59 1.52 -17.98
C LEU A 336 6.08 1.72 -17.76
N GLY A 337 6.68 2.74 -18.39
CA GLY A 337 8.08 3.12 -18.16
C GLY A 337 8.35 3.54 -16.72
N GLY A 338 7.43 4.32 -16.13
CA GLY A 338 7.45 4.66 -14.70
C GLY A 338 7.41 3.43 -13.80
N LEU A 339 6.50 2.47 -14.05
CA LEU A 339 6.36 1.21 -13.33
C LEU A 339 7.61 0.32 -13.46
N MET A 340 8.25 0.28 -14.63
CA MET A 340 9.55 -0.40 -14.79
C MET A 340 10.65 0.27 -13.97
N ALA A 341 10.70 1.60 -13.97
CA ALA A 341 11.60 2.34 -13.09
C ALA A 341 11.29 2.07 -11.60
N LEU A 342 10.01 1.83 -11.24
CA LEU A 342 9.57 1.37 -9.91
C LEU A 342 10.22 0.06 -9.44
N GLY A 343 10.85 -0.68 -10.36
CA GLY A 343 11.36 -2.03 -10.13
C GLY A 343 10.30 -3.10 -10.34
N TYR A 344 9.14 -2.75 -10.94
CA TYR A 344 8.24 -3.78 -11.42
C TYR A 344 8.90 -4.47 -12.60
N SER A 345 8.62 -5.76 -12.74
CA SER A 345 9.03 -6.52 -13.92
C SER A 345 7.80 -7.02 -14.65
N ILE A 346 7.88 -7.08 -15.98
CA ILE A 346 6.82 -7.71 -16.77
C ILE A 346 6.94 -9.21 -16.51
N ALA A 347 5.94 -9.78 -15.83
CA ALA A 347 5.85 -11.21 -15.60
C ALA A 347 5.31 -11.94 -16.82
N SER A 348 4.28 -11.36 -17.47
CA SER A 348 3.74 -11.89 -18.72
C SER A 348 2.93 -10.83 -19.46
N ILE A 349 2.74 -11.06 -20.76
CA ILE A 349 1.82 -10.31 -21.61
C ILE A 349 0.85 -11.32 -22.22
N MET A 350 -0.44 -11.07 -22.06
CA MET A 350 -1.48 -11.99 -22.49
C MET A 350 -2.44 -11.30 -23.46
N LYS A 351 -2.50 -11.79 -24.70
CA LYS A 351 -3.50 -11.40 -25.69
C LYS A 351 -4.77 -12.21 -25.47
N ARG A 352 -5.89 -11.51 -25.35
CA ARG A 352 -7.22 -12.09 -25.20
C ARG A 352 -8.13 -11.58 -26.31
N SER A 353 -8.71 -12.52 -27.04
CA SER A 353 -9.82 -12.24 -27.96
C SER A 353 -11.10 -12.71 -27.28
N SER A 354 -12.05 -11.80 -27.13
CA SER A 354 -13.31 -12.05 -26.42
C SER A 354 -14.48 -11.79 -27.35
N HIS A 355 -15.40 -12.74 -27.41
CA HIS A 355 -16.73 -12.53 -27.99
C HIS A 355 -17.75 -12.46 -26.86
N ILE A 356 -18.52 -11.37 -26.85
CA ILE A 356 -19.19 -10.88 -25.66
C ILE A 356 -20.68 -10.71 -25.96
N PHE A 357 -21.50 -11.36 -25.13
CA PHE A 357 -22.94 -11.26 -25.14
C PHE A 357 -23.41 -10.70 -23.79
N CYS A 358 -23.88 -9.46 -23.76
CA CYS A 358 -24.36 -8.84 -22.52
C CYS A 358 -25.82 -8.37 -22.65
N ASN A 359 -26.61 -8.57 -21.59
CA ASN A 359 -27.86 -7.85 -21.36
C ASN A 359 -27.80 -7.11 -20.01
N ASP A 360 -28.90 -6.49 -19.58
CA ASP A 360 -28.95 -5.73 -18.31
C ASP A 360 -28.71 -6.58 -17.05
N ARG A 361 -28.74 -7.92 -17.17
CA ARG A 361 -28.68 -8.83 -16.03
C ARG A 361 -27.39 -9.64 -15.96
N VAL A 362 -26.84 -10.07 -17.09
CA VAL A 362 -25.72 -11.01 -17.19
C VAL A 362 -24.89 -10.69 -18.43
N CYS A 363 -23.58 -10.85 -18.31
CA CYS A 363 -22.71 -10.88 -19.47
C CYS A 363 -21.97 -12.22 -19.59
N VAL A 364 -22.00 -12.82 -20.78
CA VAL A 364 -21.26 -14.04 -21.12
C VAL A 364 -20.15 -13.68 -22.10
N LYS A 365 -18.92 -14.07 -21.79
CA LYS A 365 -17.75 -13.90 -22.66
C LYS A 365 -17.19 -15.26 -23.05
N THR A 366 -16.95 -15.48 -24.32
CA THR A 366 -16.11 -16.57 -24.84
C THR A 366 -14.73 -15.98 -25.12
N ASP A 367 -13.75 -16.37 -24.30
CA ASP A 367 -12.39 -15.87 -24.36
C ASP A 367 -11.47 -16.91 -25.01
N TRP A 368 -10.59 -16.44 -25.90
CA TRP A 368 -9.41 -17.17 -26.35
C TRP A 368 -8.15 -16.45 -25.87
N LEU A 369 -7.30 -17.16 -25.13
CA LEU A 369 -6.00 -16.68 -24.69
C LEU A 369 -4.91 -17.27 -25.58
N GLU A 370 -4.24 -16.41 -26.33
CA GLU A 370 -3.28 -16.80 -27.37
C GLU A 370 -2.06 -17.53 -26.77
N GLN A 371 -1.44 -16.94 -25.74
CA GLN A 371 -0.19 -17.45 -25.14
C GLN A 371 -0.39 -18.79 -24.42
N LEU A 372 -1.63 -19.10 -23.99
CA LEU A 372 -1.97 -20.37 -23.34
C LEU A 372 -2.63 -21.35 -24.31
N ASN A 373 -2.91 -20.91 -25.54
CA ASN A 373 -3.74 -21.61 -26.51
C ASN A 373 -5.00 -22.25 -25.89
N ARG A 374 -5.77 -21.45 -25.12
CA ARG A 374 -6.86 -21.97 -24.29
C ARG A 374 -8.11 -21.13 -24.40
N HIS A 375 -9.24 -21.82 -24.50
CA HIS A 375 -10.57 -21.23 -24.51
C HIS A 375 -11.22 -21.29 -23.14
N TYR A 376 -11.94 -20.24 -22.79
CA TYR A 376 -12.72 -20.15 -21.57
C TYR A 376 -14.05 -19.47 -21.84
N VAL A 377 -15.05 -19.83 -21.05
CA VAL A 377 -16.32 -19.11 -20.99
C VAL A 377 -16.38 -18.42 -19.63
N GLN A 378 -16.64 -17.12 -19.62
CA GLN A 378 -16.85 -16.33 -18.41
C GLN A 378 -18.29 -15.85 -18.34
N VAL A 379 -18.91 -15.96 -17.19
CA VAL A 379 -20.21 -15.36 -16.89
C VAL A 379 -19.99 -14.33 -15.79
N LEU A 380 -20.25 -13.07 -16.11
CA LEU A 380 -20.03 -11.92 -15.23
C LEU A 380 -21.35 -11.29 -14.81
N ARG A 381 -21.41 -10.84 -13.56
CA ARG A 381 -22.50 -10.01 -13.06
C ARG A 381 -22.08 -9.06 -11.94
N THR A 382 -22.61 -7.85 -12.01
CA THR A 382 -22.52 -6.85 -10.94
C THR A 382 -23.73 -6.98 -10.00
N LEU A 383 -23.52 -6.90 -8.68
CA LEU A 383 -24.53 -6.70 -7.63
C LEU A 383 -25.44 -7.88 -7.17
N ASN A 384 -25.51 -9.05 -7.82
CA ASN A 384 -26.39 -10.13 -7.31
C ASN A 384 -25.96 -11.58 -7.64
N ARG A 385 -25.74 -12.41 -6.61
CA ARG A 385 -25.23 -13.81 -6.72
C ARG A 385 -26.29 -14.81 -7.18
N CYS A 386 -27.58 -14.59 -6.87
CA CYS A 386 -28.64 -15.60 -7.04
C CYS A 386 -28.94 -15.95 -8.51
N ILE A 387 -28.74 -15.02 -9.44
CA ILE A 387 -29.05 -15.24 -10.86
C ILE A 387 -27.89 -15.92 -11.59
N LEU A 388 -26.64 -15.74 -11.12
CA LEU A 388 -25.51 -16.49 -11.66
C LEU A 388 -25.65 -18.00 -11.37
N SER A 389 -26.22 -18.38 -10.23
CA SER A 389 -26.53 -19.78 -9.93
C SER A 389 -27.61 -20.39 -10.85
N GLU A 390 -28.60 -19.60 -11.28
CA GLU A 390 -29.63 -20.06 -12.23
C GLU A 390 -29.04 -20.29 -13.63
N VAL A 391 -28.21 -19.35 -14.10
CA VAL A 391 -27.47 -19.46 -15.37
C VAL A 391 -26.47 -20.63 -15.33
N LEU A 392 -25.83 -20.88 -14.19
CA LEU A 392 -24.91 -22.01 -13.99
C LEU A 392 -25.61 -23.37 -14.09
N VAL A 393 -26.83 -23.50 -13.54
CA VAL A 393 -27.63 -24.73 -13.69
C VAL A 393 -28.02 -24.96 -15.15
N PHE A 394 -28.28 -23.90 -15.90
CA PHE A 394 -28.66 -23.98 -17.31
C PHE A 394 -27.49 -24.37 -18.23
N PHE A 395 -26.29 -23.81 -18.02
CA PHE A 395 -25.11 -24.14 -18.83
C PHE A 395 -24.43 -25.45 -18.46
N PHE A 396 -24.43 -25.85 -17.18
CA PHE A 396 -23.57 -26.93 -16.69
C PHE A 396 -24.29 -28.07 -15.94
N GLY A 397 -25.61 -27.96 -15.75
CA GLY A 397 -26.46 -28.98 -15.12
C GLY A 397 -26.32 -29.09 -13.58
N LYS A 398 -27.33 -29.65 -12.90
CA LYS A 398 -27.26 -30.01 -11.47
C LYS A 398 -26.30 -31.18 -11.29
N GLY A 399 -25.05 -30.88 -10.92
CA GLY A 399 -24.01 -31.89 -10.70
C GLY A 399 -22.74 -31.70 -11.55
N GLY A 400 -22.69 -30.68 -12.41
CA GLY A 400 -21.46 -30.26 -13.10
C GLY A 400 -20.48 -29.51 -12.20
N LEU A 401 -20.13 -30.09 -11.04
CA LEU A 401 -18.92 -29.74 -10.29
C LEU A 401 -17.70 -29.99 -11.23
N LEU A 402 -16.58 -29.27 -11.22
CA LEU A 402 -16.04 -28.29 -10.28
C LEU A 402 -14.74 -27.71 -10.90
N ILE A 403 -14.43 -26.46 -10.53
CA ILE A 403 -13.11 -25.86 -10.22
C ILE A 403 -11.87 -26.38 -10.98
N ASP A 404 -11.21 -25.44 -11.68
CA ASP A 404 -9.77 -25.18 -11.53
C ASP A 404 -9.45 -23.75 -11.99
N LEU A 405 -9.88 -22.74 -11.21
CA LEU A 405 -9.85 -21.34 -11.64
C LEU A 405 -8.72 -20.50 -11.05
N LEU A 406 -7.84 -21.09 -10.27
CA LEU A 406 -6.63 -20.41 -9.78
C LEU A 406 -5.44 -20.57 -10.73
N SER A 407 -5.68 -20.89 -12.00
CA SER A 407 -4.63 -20.95 -13.03
C SER A 407 -5.03 -20.18 -14.31
N GLU A 408 -5.17 -18.85 -14.22
CA GLU A 408 -4.23 -18.10 -15.08
C GLU A 408 -2.88 -18.55 -14.54
N PRO A 409 -2.11 -19.37 -15.28
CA PRO A 409 -1.02 -20.13 -14.71
C PRO A 409 -0.21 -19.19 -13.85
N LYS A 410 0.20 -19.65 -12.66
CA LYS A 410 1.35 -19.06 -11.95
C LYS A 410 2.29 -18.59 -13.04
N LEU A 411 2.51 -17.27 -13.12
CA LEU A 411 3.10 -16.56 -14.26
C LEU A 411 4.60 -16.89 -14.41
N THR A 412 4.95 -18.14 -14.20
CA THR A 412 6.24 -18.78 -14.40
C THR A 412 6.11 -19.77 -15.54
N GLN A 413 6.14 -19.24 -16.76
CA GLN A 413 6.87 -19.91 -17.83
C GLN A 413 8.01 -18.99 -18.26
N SER A 414 9.18 -19.39 -17.78
CA SER A 414 10.52 -19.02 -18.23
C SER A 414 10.61 -18.73 -19.73
N TYR A 415 11.21 -17.60 -20.07
CA TYR A 415 12.08 -17.50 -21.25
C TYR A 415 13.53 -17.72 -20.83
#